data_AF-A0A2E0BHX1-F1
#
_entry.id   AF-A0A2E0BHX1-F1
#
_cell.length_a   1.000
_cell.length_b   1.000
_cell.length_c   1.000
_cell.angle_alpha   90.00
_cell.angle_beta   90.00
_cell.angle_gamma   90.00
#
_symmetry.space_group_name_H-M   'P 1'
#
loop_
_entity.id
_entity.type
_entity.pdbx_description
1 polymer ?
#
loop_
_entity_poly.entity_id
_entity_poly.type
_entity_poly.pdbx_seq_one_letter_code
_entity_poly.pdbx_strand_id
1 'polypeptide(L)'
;MIELPSDFIHQPPKGYRYESIQFKTNVDAIWTVSDYRFLYNNGDESRCIWGFVKHKRTKRSSTHTYHAPINCNKVGAEVNINETSPYTAMQLNLTPLEQFFV
;
A
#
# COMPACT_ATOMS: atom_id res chain seq x y z
N MET A 1 4.48 -5.46 14.09
CA MET A 1 3.79 -5.33 12.79
C MET A 1 2.34 -5.04 13.07
N ILE A 2 1.75 -4.08 12.38
CA ILE A 2 0.32 -3.78 12.50
C ILE A 2 -0.43 -4.73 11.56
N GLU A 3 -1.60 -5.23 11.98
CA GLU A 3 -2.43 -6.05 11.09
C GLU A 3 -3.04 -5.18 10.00
N LEU A 4 -3.14 -5.72 8.78
CA LEU A 4 -3.80 -5.02 7.69
C LEU A 4 -5.30 -4.86 7.99
N PRO A 5 -5.93 -3.77 7.54
CA PRO A 5 -7.38 -3.65 7.63
C PRO A 5 -8.09 -4.84 6.98
N SER A 6 -9.20 -5.28 7.56
CA SER A 6 -9.93 -6.48 7.13
C SER A 6 -10.56 -6.37 5.73
N ASP A 7 -10.76 -5.15 5.24
CA ASP A 7 -11.26 -4.79 3.92
C ASP A 7 -10.13 -4.56 2.90
N PHE A 8 -8.88 -4.83 3.27
CA PHE A 8 -7.77 -4.86 2.33
C PHE A 8 -7.89 -6.10 1.43
N ILE A 9 -8.33 -5.88 0.19
CA ILE A 9 -8.72 -6.96 -0.73
C ILE A 9 -7.55 -7.66 -1.43
N HIS A 10 -6.33 -7.10 -1.38
CA HIS A 10 -5.21 -7.60 -2.17
C HIS A 10 -4.48 -8.74 -1.48
N GLN A 11 -4.08 -9.72 -2.30
CA GLN A 11 -3.11 -10.72 -1.91
C GLN A 11 -1.71 -10.29 -2.34
N PRO A 12 -0.67 -10.62 -1.56
CA PRO A 12 0.68 -10.21 -1.91
C PRO A 12 1.08 -10.84 -3.25
N PRO A 13 1.76 -10.08 -4.13
CA PRO A 13 2.28 -10.64 -5.36
C PRO A 13 3.27 -11.79 -5.13
N LYS A 14 3.50 -12.61 -6.16
CA LYS A 14 4.43 -13.74 -6.06
C LYS A 14 5.84 -13.28 -5.66
N GLY A 15 6.37 -13.85 -4.58
CA GLY A 15 7.70 -13.53 -4.05
C GLY A 15 7.75 -12.22 -3.26
N TYR A 16 6.58 -11.74 -2.82
CA TYR A 16 6.45 -10.59 -1.94
C TYR A 16 5.54 -10.93 -0.76
N ARG A 17 5.64 -10.11 0.28
CA ARG A 17 4.74 -10.10 1.44
C ARG A 17 4.38 -8.66 1.80
N TYR A 18 3.23 -8.47 2.45
CA TYR A 18 2.88 -7.15 2.97
C TYR A 18 3.39 -6.96 4.40
N GLU A 19 3.85 -5.76 4.72
CA GLU A 19 4.11 -5.30 6.07
C GLU A 19 3.41 -3.98 6.34
N SER A 20 2.73 -3.85 7.47
CA SER A 20 2.20 -2.55 7.92
C SER A 20 3.02 -2.01 9.08
N ILE A 21 3.49 -0.77 8.92
CA ILE A 21 4.35 -0.04 9.86
C ILE A 21 3.71 1.31 10.15
N GLN A 22 3.69 1.71 11.42
CA GLN A 22 3.18 3.03 11.81
C GLN A 22 4.04 4.14 11.18
N PHE A 23 3.42 5.01 10.38
CA PHE A 23 4.07 6.16 9.77
C PHE A 23 3.88 7.42 10.61
N LYS A 24 2.65 7.65 11.10
CA LYS A 24 2.26 8.72 12.04
C LYS A 24 1.17 8.19 12.97
N THR A 25 0.77 8.98 13.97
CA THR A 25 -0.22 8.59 15.00
C THR A 25 -1.49 7.93 14.44
N ASN A 26 -2.02 8.43 13.32
CA ASN A 26 -3.25 7.92 12.68
C ASN A 26 -3.00 7.44 11.24
N VAL A 27 -1.75 7.17 10.88
CA VAL A 27 -1.40 6.76 9.52
C VAL A 27 -0.43 5.60 9.57
N ASP A 28 -0.82 4.51 8.94
CA ASP A 28 0.04 3.35 8.73
C ASP A 28 0.51 3.31 7.28
N ALA A 29 1.75 2.89 7.08
CA ALA A 29 2.34 2.64 5.77
C ALA A 29 2.31 1.13 5.50
N ILE A 30 1.72 0.76 4.38
CA ILE A 30 1.74 -0.61 3.87
C ILE A 30 2.91 -0.72 2.90
N TRP A 31 3.77 -1.70 3.13
CA TRP A 31 4.95 -2.01 2.34
C TRP A 31 4.78 -3.35 1.66
N THR A 32 5.17 -3.44 0.38
CA THR A 32 5.50 -4.69 -0.29
C THR A 32 6.96 -5.00 -0.05
N VAL A 33 7.24 -6.08 0.67
CA VAL A 33 8.61 -6.54 0.96
C VAL A 33 8.91 -7.71 0.04
N SER A 34 10.02 -7.62 -0.68
CA SER A 34 10.51 -8.67 -1.57
C SER A 34 11.13 -9.80 -0.75
N ASP A 35 10.72 -11.05 -1.03
CA ASP A 35 11.36 -12.24 -0.48
C ASP A 35 12.70 -12.54 -1.18
N TYR A 36 12.89 -11.98 -2.38
CA TYR A 36 14.15 -12.07 -3.10
C TYR A 36 15.23 -11.22 -2.43
N ARG A 37 16.44 -11.78 -2.39
CA ARG A 37 17.64 -11.12 -1.88
C ARG A 37 18.43 -10.52 -3.02
N PHE A 38 18.89 -9.29 -2.84
CA PHE A 38 19.70 -8.61 -3.85
C PHE A 38 21.16 -8.56 -3.41
N LEU A 39 22.09 -8.76 -4.35
CA LEU A 39 23.52 -8.72 -4.01
C LEU A 39 23.97 -7.32 -3.59
N TYR A 40 23.39 -6.27 -4.21
CA TYR A 40 23.80 -4.88 -3.98
C TYR A 40 23.49 -4.37 -2.56
N ASN A 41 22.57 -5.01 -1.84
CA ASN A 41 22.20 -4.66 -0.47
C ASN A 41 22.59 -5.77 0.53
N ASN A 42 23.61 -6.58 0.22
CA ASN A 42 24.06 -7.69 1.07
C ASN A 42 22.95 -8.72 1.40
N GLY A 43 21.92 -8.80 0.56
CA GLY A 43 20.78 -9.68 0.78
C GLY A 43 19.80 -9.21 1.84
N ASP A 44 19.86 -7.94 2.25
CA ASP A 44 18.85 -7.31 3.09
C ASP A 44 17.49 -7.27 2.39
N GLU A 45 16.43 -7.13 3.18
CA GLU A 45 15.07 -7.00 2.65
C GLU A 45 14.92 -5.73 1.82
N SER A 46 14.34 -5.86 0.62
CA SER A 46 13.96 -4.70 -0.20
C SER A 46 12.49 -4.38 0.02
N ARG A 47 12.20 -3.13 0.37
CA ARG A 47 10.85 -2.64 0.67
C ARG A 47 10.43 -1.61 -0.36
N CYS A 48 9.24 -1.78 -0.90
CA CYS A 48 8.58 -0.78 -1.72
C CYS A 48 7.28 -0.35 -1.03
N ILE A 49 6.98 0.95 -1.08
CA ILE A 49 5.76 1.48 -0.48
C ILE A 49 4.57 1.10 -1.37
N TRP A 50 3.58 0.40 -0.82
CA TRP A 50 2.32 0.16 -1.51
C TRP A 50 1.42 1.40 -1.40
N GLY A 51 1.28 1.93 -0.18
CA GLY A 51 0.43 3.09 0.10
C GLY A 51 0.23 3.31 1.58
N PHE A 52 -0.73 4.18 1.92
CA PHE A 52 -0.99 4.56 3.30
C PHE A 52 -2.45 4.30 3.69
N VAL A 53 -2.67 3.95 4.95
CA VAL A 53 -3.99 3.83 5.55
C VAL A 53 -4.13 4.91 6.59
N LYS A 54 -5.13 5.77 6.45
CA LYS A 54 -5.43 6.80 7.43
C LYS A 54 -6.61 6.37 8.28
N HIS A 55 -6.37 6.23 9.57
CA HIS A 55 -7.40 5.82 10.53
C HIS A 55 -8.16 7.02 11.07
N LYS A 56 -9.46 6.87 11.20
CA LYS A 56 -10.37 7.82 11.85
C LYS A 56 -11.15 7.08 12.92
N ARG A 57 -10.74 7.29 14.17
CA ARG A 57 -11.44 6.74 15.33
C ARG A 57 -12.46 7.74 15.85
N THR A 58 -13.70 7.29 16.00
CA THR A 58 -14.77 8.03 16.67
C THR A 58 -15.27 7.23 17.87
N LYS A 59 -16.12 7.83 18.73
CA LYS A 59 -16.71 7.11 19.87
C LYS A 59 -17.59 5.92 19.45
N ARG A 60 -18.08 5.89 18.21
CA ARG A 60 -19.04 4.91 17.71
C ARG A 60 -18.47 3.92 16.69
N SER A 61 -17.43 4.31 15.96
CA SER A 61 -16.82 3.49 14.91
C SER A 61 -15.35 3.83 14.71
N SER A 62 -14.59 2.84 14.27
CA SER A 62 -13.26 3.01 13.68
C SER A 62 -13.39 2.78 12.18
N THR A 63 -13.03 3.79 11.39
CA THR A 63 -13.04 3.72 9.92
C THR A 63 -11.67 4.11 9.39
N HIS A 64 -11.35 3.75 8.16
CA HIS A 64 -10.12 4.17 7.51
C HIS A 64 -10.32 4.47 6.03
N THR A 65 -9.33 5.16 5.46
CA THR A 65 -9.26 5.50 4.04
C THR A 65 -7.89 5.12 3.50
N TYR A 66 -7.83 4.68 2.24
CA TYR A 66 -6.60 4.35 1.56
C TYR A 66 -6.08 5.55 0.79
N HIS A 67 -4.77 5.75 0.77
CA HIS A 67 -4.13 6.86 0.10
C HIS A 67 -2.96 6.38 -0.77
N ALA A 68 -2.91 6.90 -1.99
CA ALA A 68 -1.77 6.70 -2.89
C ALA A 68 -0.50 7.33 -2.29
N PRO A 69 0.67 6.69 -2.40
CA PRO A 69 1.92 7.31 -1.99
C PRO A 69 2.40 8.32 -3.03
N ILE A 70 2.90 9.48 -2.60
CA ILE A 70 3.75 10.32 -3.45
C ILE A 70 5.18 9.78 -3.41
N ASN A 71 5.63 9.40 -2.22
CA ASN A 71 6.84 8.62 -1.95
C ASN A 71 6.71 7.98 -0.57
N CYS A 72 7.73 7.24 -0.12
CA CYS A 72 7.73 6.59 1.20
C CYS A 72 7.57 7.55 2.40
N ASN A 73 7.87 8.84 2.21
CA ASN A 73 7.83 9.87 3.25
C ASN A 73 6.61 10.81 3.11
N LYS A 74 5.77 10.64 2.09
CA LYS A 74 4.70 11.58 1.78
C LYS A 74 3.44 10.87 1.28
N VAL A 75 2.37 11.04 2.05
CA VAL A 75 1.01 10.59 1.75
C VAL A 75 0.41 11.46 0.64
N GLY A 76 -0.21 10.83 -0.36
CA GLY A 76 -0.89 11.48 -1.48
C GLY A 76 -2.41 11.51 -1.34
N ALA A 77 -3.10 11.46 -2.47
CA ALA A 77 -4.56 11.53 -2.56
C ALA A 77 -5.23 10.26 -2.03
N GLU A 78 -6.47 10.40 -1.56
CA GLU A 78 -7.35 9.27 -1.22
C GLU A 78 -7.71 8.48 -2.48
N VAL A 79 -7.80 7.16 -2.38
CA VAL A 79 -8.10 6.25 -3.49
C VAL A 79 -9.12 5.19 -3.07
N ASN A 80 -9.89 4.70 -4.04
CA ASN A 80 -10.73 3.53 -3.86
C ASN A 80 -9.87 2.26 -3.93
N ILE A 81 -9.95 1.40 -2.91
CA ILE A 81 -9.17 0.15 -2.86
C ILE A 81 -9.41 -0.75 -4.08
N ASN A 82 -10.61 -0.71 -4.66
CA ASN A 82 -10.96 -1.50 -5.85
C ASN A 82 -10.27 -1.00 -7.14
N GLU A 83 -9.74 0.23 -7.13
CA GLU A 83 -9.01 0.84 -8.24
C GLU A 83 -7.50 0.81 -8.01
N THR A 84 -7.03 -0.06 -7.10
CA THR A 84 -5.61 -0.24 -6.80
C THR A 84 -5.14 -1.62 -7.21
N SER A 85 -3.82 -1.82 -7.23
CA SER A 85 -3.22 -3.10 -7.59
C SER A 85 -2.57 -3.77 -6.37
N PRO A 86 -2.26 -5.08 -6.45
CA PRO A 86 -1.45 -5.74 -5.45
C PRO A 86 -0.07 -5.09 -5.21
N TYR A 87 0.47 -4.38 -6.19
CA TYR A 87 1.80 -3.77 -6.10
C TYR A 87 1.78 -2.35 -5.55
N THR A 88 0.73 -1.58 -5.79
CA THR A 88 0.67 -0.16 -5.40
C THR A 88 -0.77 0.37 -5.33
N ALA A 89 -0.97 1.35 -4.43
CA ALA A 89 -2.17 2.17 -4.33
C ALA A 89 -2.19 3.35 -5.34
N MET A 90 -1.11 3.55 -6.10
CA MET A 90 -1.06 4.58 -7.14
C MET A 90 -2.05 4.27 -8.26
N GLN A 91 -2.79 5.30 -8.68
CA GLN A 91 -3.74 5.23 -9.78
C GLN A 91 -3.01 5.25 -11.12
N LEU A 92 -3.41 4.37 -12.04
CA LEU A 92 -2.87 4.35 -13.39
C LEU A 92 -3.48 5.49 -14.20
N ASN A 93 -2.64 6.32 -14.83
CA ASN A 93 -3.11 7.37 -15.74
C ASN A 93 -3.25 6.81 -17.16
N LEU A 94 -4.23 5.92 -17.34
CA LEU A 94 -4.47 5.24 -18.60
C LEU A 94 -5.36 6.08 -19.51
N THR A 95 -5.04 6.07 -20.79
CA THR A 95 -5.99 6.47 -21.83
C THR A 95 -7.12 5.45 -21.94
N PRO A 96 -8.29 5.82 -22.49
CA PRO A 96 -9.41 4.88 -22.64
C PRO A 96 -9.06 3.59 -23.40
N LEU A 97 -8.13 3.66 -24.37
CA LEU A 97 -7.66 2.50 -25.11
C LEU A 97 -6.84 1.56 -24.21
N GLU A 98 -5.95 2.09 -23.38
CA GLU A 98 -5.13 1.29 -22.48
C GLU A 98 -5.97 0.65 -21.39
N GLN A 99 -6.99 1.35 -20.89
CA GLN A 99 -7.92 0.82 -19.90
C GLN A 99 -8.72 -0.39 -20.40
N PHE A 100 -8.89 -0.57 -21.72
CA PHE A 100 -9.55 -1.74 -22.29
C PHE A 100 -8.74 -3.04 -22.14
N PHE A 101 -7.41 -2.94 -22.00
CA PHE A 101 -6.51 -4.10 -21.95
C PHE A 101 -6.08 -4.52 -20.54
N VAL A 102 -6.55 -3.83 -19.50
CA VAL A 102 -6.18 -4.06 -18.08
C VAL A 102 -7.22 -4.91 -17.38
#